data_AF-A0A803RC62-F1
#
_entry.id   AF-A0A803RC62-F1
#
_cell.length_a   1.000
_cell.length_b   1.000
_cell.length_c   1.000
_cell.angle_alpha   90.00
_cell.angle_beta   90.00
_cell.angle_gamma   90.00
#
_symmetry.space_group_name_H-M   'P 1'
#
loop_
_entity.id
_entity.type
_entity.pdbx_description
1 polymer ?
#
loop_
_entity_poly.entity_id
_entity_poly.type
_entity_poly.pdbx_seq_one_letter_code
_entity_poly.pdbx_strand_id
1 'polypeptide(L)'
;MKLNRNNNNRTRSGKGNYFRAAVSDCVELFDNAVDELHQSLRVMRNLSKRTFGTQMGDVNTWLSAALTDADTCLEGLEGLKRRREVNPLRSKVSRASYTASNALALVNKLAATVPLV
;
A
#
# COMPACT_ATOMS: atom_id res chain seq x y z
N MET A 1 14.89 6.82 -52.48
CA MET A 1 15.08 6.79 -51.01
C MET A 1 13.80 7.26 -50.34
N LYS A 2 13.05 6.38 -49.66
CA LYS A 2 12.00 6.77 -48.70
C LYS A 2 11.98 5.77 -47.55
N LEU A 3 12.21 6.26 -46.34
CA LEU A 3 11.73 5.62 -45.12
C LEU A 3 11.09 6.72 -44.26
N ASN A 4 9.76 6.75 -44.23
CA ASN A 4 8.97 7.47 -43.24
C ASN A 4 8.43 6.42 -42.25
N ARG A 5 9.06 6.27 -41.08
CA ARG A 5 8.56 5.40 -40.01
C ARG A 5 7.81 6.26 -39.00
N ASN A 6 6.50 6.04 -38.93
CA ASN A 6 5.58 6.65 -37.98
C ASN A 6 5.89 6.18 -36.55
N ASN A 7 6.49 7.05 -35.73
CA ASN A 7 7.00 6.74 -34.39
C ASN A 7 5.91 6.78 -33.28
N ASN A 8 4.66 7.06 -33.65
CA ASN A 8 3.55 7.30 -32.72
C ASN A 8 2.93 6.01 -32.15
N ASN A 9 3.07 4.86 -32.85
CA ASN A 9 2.53 3.58 -32.38
C ASN A 9 3.41 2.89 -31.32
N ARG A 10 4.74 3.09 -31.37
CA ARG A 10 5.66 2.50 -30.38
C ARG A 10 5.49 3.12 -28.99
N THR A 11 5.29 4.42 -28.92
CA THR A 11 5.07 5.17 -27.67
C THR A 11 3.70 4.90 -27.04
N ARG A 12 2.65 4.66 -27.84
CA ARG A 12 1.34 4.24 -27.33
C ARG A 12 1.37 2.85 -26.70
N SER A 13 2.01 1.88 -27.37
CA SER A 13 2.15 0.50 -26.86
C SER A 13 2.95 0.46 -25.55
N GLY A 14 4.09 1.17 -25.49
CA GLY A 14 4.90 1.24 -24.25
C GLY A 14 4.16 1.86 -23.07
N LYS A 15 3.38 2.93 -23.29
CA LYS A 15 2.56 3.54 -22.24
C LYS A 15 1.39 2.64 -21.80
N GLY A 16 0.85 1.79 -22.68
CA GLY A 16 -0.18 0.81 -22.35
C GLY A 16 0.38 -0.33 -21.50
N ASN A 17 1.55 -0.85 -21.87
CA ASN A 17 2.24 -1.90 -21.12
C ASN A 17 2.63 -1.41 -19.71
N TYR A 18 3.16 -0.19 -19.59
CA TYR A 18 3.46 0.41 -18.29
C TYR A 18 2.21 0.61 -17.42
N PHE A 19 1.08 1.01 -18.00
CA PHE A 19 -0.19 1.10 -17.26
C PHE A 19 -0.62 -0.26 -16.69
N ARG A 20 -0.56 -1.33 -17.50
CA ARG A 20 -0.93 -2.68 -17.05
C ARG A 20 0.02 -3.18 -15.97
N ALA A 21 1.32 -2.95 -16.12
CA ALA A 21 2.33 -3.32 -15.13
C ALA A 21 2.07 -2.61 -13.79
N ALA A 22 1.98 -1.28 -13.78
CA ALA A 22 1.77 -0.52 -12.55
C ALA A 22 0.45 -0.87 -11.83
N VAL A 23 -0.61 -1.20 -12.58
CA VAL A 23 -1.86 -1.70 -11.97
C VAL A 23 -1.69 -3.11 -11.41
N SER A 24 -0.97 -4.00 -12.10
CA SER A 24 -0.65 -5.34 -11.60
C SER A 24 0.18 -5.27 -10.32
N ASP A 25 1.23 -4.46 -10.31
CA ASP A 25 2.09 -4.25 -9.15
C ASP A 25 1.26 -3.72 -7.97
N CYS A 26 0.32 -2.79 -8.22
CA CYS A 26 -0.57 -2.31 -7.17
C CYS A 26 -1.52 -3.40 -6.63
N VAL A 27 -1.97 -4.36 -7.45
CA VAL A 27 -2.77 -5.48 -6.96
C VAL A 27 -1.94 -6.35 -6.03
N GLU A 28 -0.71 -6.71 -6.41
CA GLU A 28 0.19 -7.53 -5.59
C GLU A 28 0.52 -6.85 -4.25
N LEU A 29 0.79 -5.53 -4.27
CA LEU A 29 1.01 -4.75 -3.05
C LEU A 29 -0.22 -4.73 -2.15
N PHE A 30 -1.43 -4.67 -2.71
CA PHE A 30 -2.65 -4.70 -1.90
C PHE A 30 -3.01 -6.09 -1.37
N ASP A 31 -2.63 -7.16 -2.07
CA ASP A 31 -2.75 -8.51 -1.55
C ASP A 31 -1.85 -8.68 -0.30
N ASN A 32 -0.60 -8.20 -0.36
CA ASN A 32 0.30 -8.14 0.79
C ASN A 32 -0.28 -7.29 1.93
N ALA A 33 -0.71 -6.06 1.64
CA ALA A 33 -1.28 -5.17 2.65
C ALA A 33 -2.52 -5.79 3.34
N VAL A 34 -3.36 -6.52 2.61
CA VAL A 34 -4.50 -7.25 3.19
C VAL A 34 -4.03 -8.36 4.13
N ASP A 35 -3.02 -9.13 3.75
CA ASP A 35 -2.46 -10.16 4.60
C ASP A 35 -1.85 -9.59 5.87
N GLU A 36 -1.11 -8.49 5.78
CA GLU A 36 -0.52 -7.78 6.91
C GLU A 36 -1.59 -7.21 7.85
N LEU A 37 -2.65 -6.61 7.32
CA LEU A 37 -3.81 -6.18 8.12
C LEU A 37 -4.46 -7.37 8.84
N HIS A 38 -4.56 -8.53 8.20
CA HIS A 38 -5.04 -9.75 8.86
C HIS A 38 -4.08 -10.24 9.96
N GLN A 39 -2.75 -10.13 9.78
CA GLN A 39 -1.78 -10.42 10.83
C GLN A 39 -1.97 -9.48 12.03
N SER A 40 -2.08 -8.17 11.79
CA SER A 40 -2.38 -7.17 12.83
C SER A 40 -3.65 -7.53 13.60
N LEU A 41 -4.74 -7.86 12.91
CA LEU A 41 -6.01 -8.24 13.53
C LEU A 41 -5.88 -9.53 14.36
N ARG A 42 -5.12 -10.52 13.88
CA ARG A 42 -4.90 -11.78 14.61
C ARG A 42 -4.17 -11.54 15.93
N VAL A 43 -3.17 -10.67 15.93
CA VAL A 43 -2.45 -10.30 17.17
C VAL A 43 -3.36 -9.51 18.11
N MET A 44 -4.06 -8.49 17.60
CA MET A 44 -4.97 -7.66 18.41
C MET A 44 -6.11 -8.44 19.07
N ARG A 45 -6.62 -9.50 18.43
CA ARG A 45 -7.66 -10.38 19.01
C ARG A 45 -7.16 -11.25 20.16
N ASN A 46 -5.84 -11.42 20.31
CA ASN A 46 -5.22 -12.32 21.28
C ASN A 46 -4.27 -11.57 22.24
N LEU A 47 -4.50 -10.27 22.47
CA LEU A 47 -3.66 -9.47 23.36
C LEU A 47 -3.62 -10.06 24.78
N SER A 48 -2.42 -10.16 25.33
CA SER A 48 -2.18 -10.62 26.69
C SER A 48 -1.32 -9.61 27.44
N LYS A 49 -1.62 -9.36 28.72
CA LYS A 49 -0.79 -8.47 29.55
C LYS A 49 0.67 -8.92 29.63
N ARG A 50 0.92 -10.24 29.59
CA ARG A 50 2.25 -10.84 29.71
C ARG A 50 3.13 -10.62 28.48
N THR A 51 2.54 -10.56 27.30
CA THR A 51 3.25 -10.43 26.01
C THR A 51 2.86 -9.15 25.27
N PHE A 52 2.28 -8.18 25.99
CA PHE A 52 1.67 -7.01 25.37
C PHE A 52 2.68 -6.21 24.54
N GLY A 53 3.88 -5.96 25.07
CA GLY A 53 4.91 -5.20 24.36
C GLY A 53 5.33 -5.84 23.04
N THR A 54 5.58 -7.16 23.01
CA THR A 54 5.95 -7.87 21.78
C THR A 54 4.79 -7.89 20.78
N GLN A 55 3.57 -8.12 21.25
CA GLN A 55 2.37 -8.12 20.41
C GLN A 55 2.11 -6.74 19.80
N MET A 56 2.28 -5.65 20.56
CA MET A 56 2.16 -4.30 20.02
C MET A 56 3.28 -3.99 19.01
N GLY A 57 4.48 -4.53 19.22
CA GLY A 57 5.57 -4.51 18.23
C GLY A 57 5.17 -5.18 16.92
N ASP A 58 4.65 -6.42 16.98
CA ASP A 58 4.19 -7.15 15.81
C ASP A 58 3.09 -6.37 15.05
N VAL A 59 2.10 -5.84 15.77
CA VAL A 59 1.01 -5.06 15.14
C VAL A 59 1.57 -3.82 14.44
N ASN A 60 2.54 -3.13 15.06
CA ASN A 60 3.18 -1.96 14.47
C ASN A 60 3.96 -2.33 13.19
N THR A 61 4.74 -3.42 13.22
CA THR A 61 5.44 -3.93 12.03
C THR A 61 4.47 -4.19 10.88
N TRP A 62 3.40 -4.94 11.11
CA TRP A 62 2.43 -5.27 10.07
C TRP A 62 1.66 -4.05 9.54
N LEU A 63 1.26 -3.11 10.41
CA LEU A 63 0.60 -1.88 9.96
C LEU A 63 1.54 -0.94 9.18
N SER A 64 2.83 -0.89 9.56
CA SER A 64 3.83 -0.10 8.86
C SER A 64 4.13 -0.68 7.48
N ALA A 65 4.15 -2.01 7.35
CA ALA A 65 4.29 -2.68 6.07
C ALA A 65 3.09 -2.40 5.16
N ALA A 66 1.85 -2.50 5.69
CA ALA A 66 0.64 -2.25 4.91
C ALA A 66 0.55 -0.80 4.41
N LEU A 67 1.03 0.15 5.23
CA LEU A 67 1.19 1.54 4.82
C LEU A 67 2.24 1.70 3.71
N THR A 68 3.40 1.02 3.86
CA THR A 68 4.47 1.04 2.87
C THR A 68 4.00 0.49 1.52
N ASP A 69 3.22 -0.59 1.51
CA ASP A 69 2.66 -1.16 0.29
C ASP A 69 1.67 -0.21 -0.40
N ALA A 70 0.81 0.45 0.39
CA ALA A 70 -0.12 1.45 -0.14
C ALA A 70 0.62 2.65 -0.76
N ASP A 71 1.66 3.16 -0.08
CA ASP A 71 2.48 4.27 -0.57
C ASP A 71 3.30 3.86 -1.82
N THR A 72 3.87 2.65 -1.81
CA THR A 72 4.58 2.09 -2.99
C THR A 72 3.66 1.97 -4.20
N CYS A 73 2.40 1.57 -4.02
CA CYS A 73 1.43 1.59 -5.13
C CYS A 73 1.19 3.02 -5.65
N LEU A 74 1.05 4.01 -4.77
CA LEU A 74 0.88 5.41 -5.21
C LEU A 74 2.07 5.91 -6.03
N GLU A 75 3.29 5.59 -5.59
CA GLU A 75 4.53 5.90 -6.29
C GLU A 75 4.57 5.23 -7.68
N GLY A 76 4.24 3.94 -7.76
CA GLY A 76 4.16 3.19 -9.02
C GLY A 76 3.17 3.80 -10.03
N LEU A 77 2.09 4.43 -9.54
CA LEU A 77 1.07 5.08 -10.35
C LEU A 77 1.37 6.56 -10.70
N GLU A 78 2.44 7.16 -10.15
CA GLU A 78 2.71 8.60 -10.30
C GLU A 78 2.99 8.99 -11.77
N GLY A 79 3.67 8.12 -12.52
CA GLY A 79 3.90 8.28 -13.96
C GLY A 79 2.62 8.25 -14.81
N LEU A 80 1.50 7.80 -14.23
CA LEU A 80 0.20 7.66 -14.88
C LEU A 80 -0.82 8.70 -14.39
N LYS A 81 -0.46 9.65 -13.52
CA LYS A 81 -1.41 10.61 -12.90
C LYS A 81 -2.26 11.44 -13.87
N ARG A 82 -1.83 11.58 -15.13
CA ARG A 82 -2.59 12.30 -16.18
C ARG A 82 -3.63 11.41 -16.87
N ARG A 83 -3.60 10.09 -16.65
CA ARG A 83 -4.60 9.14 -17.16
C ARG A 83 -5.81 9.13 -16.24
N ARG A 84 -6.95 9.58 -16.77
CA ARG A 84 -8.22 9.59 -16.02
C ARG A 84 -8.63 8.20 -15.51
N GLU A 85 -8.26 7.15 -16.23
CA GLU A 85 -8.47 5.74 -15.89
C GLU A 85 -7.85 5.35 -14.53
N VAL A 86 -6.73 5.98 -14.13
CA VAL A 86 -6.00 5.66 -12.89
C VAL A 86 -6.53 6.43 -11.67
N ASN A 87 -7.25 7.53 -11.87
CA ASN A 87 -7.68 8.41 -10.78
C ASN A 87 -8.54 7.69 -9.72
N PRO A 88 -9.56 6.87 -10.09
CA PRO A 88 -10.35 6.16 -9.10
C PRO A 88 -9.51 5.18 -8.26
N LEU A 89 -8.51 4.53 -8.87
CA LEU A 89 -7.58 3.64 -8.19
C LEU A 89 -6.73 4.43 -7.18
N ARG A 90 -6.06 5.50 -7.61
CA ARG A 90 -5.25 6.36 -6.71
C ARG A 90 -6.07 6.88 -5.53
N SER A 91 -7.31 7.33 -5.77
CA SER A 91 -8.18 7.79 -4.68
C SER A 91 -8.51 6.68 -3.67
N LYS A 92 -8.67 5.44 -4.11
CA LYS A 92 -8.88 4.29 -3.21
C LYS A 92 -7.61 3.99 -2.41
N VAL A 93 -6.46 3.95 -3.09
CA VAL A 93 -5.16 3.67 -2.47
C VAL A 93 -4.80 4.74 -1.44
N SER A 94 -4.98 6.02 -1.74
CA SER A 94 -4.74 7.10 -0.77
C SER A 94 -5.62 6.99 0.46
N ARG A 95 -6.90 6.60 0.31
CA ARG A 95 -7.77 6.34 1.47
C ARG A 95 -7.26 5.17 2.30
N ALA A 96 -6.79 4.10 1.67
CA ALA A 96 -6.21 2.97 2.38
C ALA A 96 -4.94 3.36 3.16
N SER A 97 -4.04 4.13 2.54
CA SER A 97 -2.85 4.70 3.22
C SER A 97 -3.25 5.54 4.44
N TYR A 98 -4.25 6.44 4.32
CA TYR A 98 -4.77 7.18 5.49
C TYR A 98 -5.35 6.28 6.57
N THR A 99 -6.08 5.22 6.20
CA THR A 99 -6.62 4.26 7.17
C THR A 99 -5.50 3.51 7.90
N ALA A 100 -4.47 3.04 7.19
CA ALA A 100 -3.31 2.38 7.78
C ALA A 100 -2.54 3.33 8.72
N SER A 101 -2.30 4.57 8.29
CA SER A 101 -1.67 5.61 9.12
C SER A 101 -2.46 5.91 10.40
N ASN A 102 -3.79 6.05 10.30
CA ASN A 102 -4.66 6.24 11.46
C ASN A 102 -4.61 5.03 12.42
N ALA A 103 -4.63 3.81 11.88
CA ALA A 103 -4.50 2.60 12.68
C ALA A 103 -3.16 2.55 13.42
N LEU A 104 -2.06 2.90 12.74
CA LEU A 104 -0.72 2.97 13.33
C LEU A 104 -0.66 4.00 14.48
N ALA A 105 -1.29 5.17 14.29
CA ALA A 105 -1.38 6.18 15.34
C ALA A 105 -2.13 5.68 16.58
N LEU A 106 -3.25 4.97 16.40
CA LEU A 106 -4.02 4.37 17.49
C LEU A 106 -3.21 3.30 18.23
N VAL A 107 -2.53 2.43 17.49
CA VAL A 107 -1.67 1.37 18.02
C VAL A 107 -0.51 1.96 18.83
N ASN A 108 0.15 3.00 18.32
CA ASN A 108 1.22 3.69 19.04
C ASN A 108 0.73 4.34 20.33
N LYS A 109 -0.48 4.93 20.32
CA LYS A 109 -1.10 5.47 21.54
C LYS A 109 -1.41 4.36 22.54
N LEU A 110 -2.00 3.27 22.10
CA LEU A 110 -2.32 2.12 22.96
C LEU A 110 -1.05 1.55 23.62
N ALA A 111 0.01 1.37 22.84
CA ALA A 111 1.31 0.87 23.33
C ALA A 111 1.93 1.79 24.39
N ALA A 112 1.75 3.11 24.28
CA ALA A 112 2.25 4.08 25.26
C ALA A 112 1.39 4.15 26.53
N THR A 113 0.10 3.83 26.45
CA THR A 113 -0.83 3.93 27.60
C THR A 113 -0.76 2.76 28.58
N VAL A 114 -0.30 1.58 28.14
CA VAL A 114 -0.15 0.41 29.01
C VAL A 114 1.29 0.39 29.51
N PRO A 115 1.55 0.62 30.81
CA PRO A 115 2.88 0.46 31.36
C PRO A 115 3.33 -0.99 31.10
N LEU A 116 4.44 -1.17 30.41
CA LEU A 116 5.14 -2.45 30.35
C LEU A 116 5.51 -2.77 31.81
N VAL A 117 4.79 -3.72 32.41
CA VAL A 117 5.07 -4.23 33.76
C VAL A 117 6.50 -4.72 33.83
#